data_AF-A0A2E7VFJ8-F1
#
_entry.id   AF-A0A2E7VFJ8-F1
#
_cell.length_a   1.000
_cell.length_b   1.000
_cell.length_c   1.000
_cell.angle_alpha   90.00
_cell.angle_beta   90.00
_cell.angle_gamma   90.00
#
_symmetry.space_group_name_H-M   'P 1'
#
loop_
_entity.id
_entity.type
_entity.pdbx_description
1 polymer ?
#
loop_
_entity_poly.entity_id
_entity_poly.type
_entity_poly.pdbx_seq_one_letter_code
_entity_poly.pdbx_strand_id
1 'polypeptide(L)'
;MKRHGPLMKWAAVLMAGIYFLLLVILLPPLVWLAILFPEPLESNDLMGFYRDAYLWVFMVVMVIAQYSLTRIPLMEAGRRPQQRRSIWWPTIAAGFLFGLLVICAIWALVEFIFNDDYDPFYWLALVFFLLCWLGWALYFGRSDGDVFALVEKQRGLLLKGSILELLIAVPTHVAVRQRGYCCAGYLTFTALVAGISVMLICLGPSVYYLYRARWRKLKQDD
;
A
#
# COMPACT_ATOMS: atom_id res chain seq x y z
N MET A 1 4.06 -35.01 10.27
CA MET A 1 4.06 -33.75 9.47
C MET A 1 3.64 -34.06 8.03
N LYS A 2 2.36 -33.94 7.67
CA LYS A 2 1.93 -34.03 6.26
C LYS A 2 2.42 -32.78 5.53
N ARG A 3 3.33 -32.94 4.55
CA ARG A 3 3.74 -31.88 3.61
C ARG A 3 2.47 -31.27 3.01
N HIS A 4 2.11 -30.05 3.42
CA HIS A 4 1.06 -29.31 2.72
C HIS A 4 1.54 -29.08 1.27
N GLY A 5 0.74 -29.61 0.33
CA GLY A 5 1.13 -29.83 -1.05
C GLY A 5 1.41 -28.55 -1.86
N PRO A 6 2.01 -28.71 -3.06
CA PRO A 6 2.35 -27.63 -3.98
C PRO A 6 1.18 -26.67 -4.27
N LEU A 7 -0.06 -27.16 -4.21
CA LEU A 7 -1.30 -26.39 -4.41
C LEU A 7 -1.40 -25.09 -3.59
N MET A 8 -0.96 -25.07 -2.33
CA MET A 8 -1.03 -23.84 -1.53
C MET A 8 -0.01 -22.77 -1.94
N LYS A 9 1.14 -23.20 -2.49
CA LYS A 9 2.13 -22.28 -3.06
C LYS A 9 1.59 -21.70 -4.37
N TRP A 10 0.93 -22.51 -5.19
CA TRP A 10 0.26 -22.07 -6.41
C TRP A 10 -0.88 -21.08 -6.12
N ALA A 11 -1.67 -21.27 -5.06
CA ALA A 11 -2.71 -20.32 -4.67
C ALA A 11 -2.15 -18.95 -4.26
N ALA A 12 -1.01 -18.90 -3.57
CA ALA A 12 -0.35 -17.63 -3.22
C ALA A 12 0.22 -16.92 -4.46
N VAL A 13 0.82 -17.68 -5.39
CA VAL A 13 1.32 -17.16 -6.67
C VAL A 13 0.17 -16.66 -7.55
N LEU A 14 -0.93 -17.40 -7.61
CA LEU A 14 -2.13 -17.03 -8.36
C LEU A 14 -2.77 -15.77 -7.79
N MET A 15 -2.85 -15.63 -6.46
CA MET A 15 -3.30 -14.38 -5.84
C MET A 15 -2.37 -13.21 -6.14
N ALA A 16 -1.05 -13.38 -5.99
CA ALA A 16 -0.09 -12.34 -6.36
C ALA A 16 -0.20 -11.96 -7.86
N GLY A 17 -0.43 -12.94 -8.73
CA GLY A 17 -0.66 -12.74 -10.15
C GLY A 17 -1.95 -11.98 -10.46
N ILE A 18 -3.06 -12.32 -9.79
CA ILE A 18 -4.34 -11.60 -9.95
C ILE A 18 -4.19 -10.15 -9.48
N TYR A 19 -3.48 -9.90 -8.37
CA TYR A 19 -3.25 -8.54 -7.89
C TYR A 19 -2.30 -7.74 -8.77
N PHE A 20 -1.25 -8.38 -9.30
CA PHE A 20 -0.41 -7.77 -10.32
C PHE A 20 -1.23 -7.39 -11.55
N LEU A 21 -2.07 -8.30 -12.03
CA LEU A 21 -2.98 -8.06 -13.13
C LEU A 21 -3.97 -6.94 -12.81
N LEU A 22 -4.49 -6.87 -11.57
CA LEU A 22 -5.38 -5.81 -11.12
C LEU A 22 -4.67 -4.46 -11.07
N LEU A 23 -3.43 -4.39 -10.57
CA LEU A 23 -2.62 -3.17 -10.62
C LEU A 23 -2.33 -2.75 -12.07
N VAL A 24 -1.92 -3.69 -12.93
CA VAL A 24 -1.69 -3.45 -14.35
C VAL A 24 -2.98 -3.07 -15.09
N ILE A 25 -4.15 -3.54 -14.68
CA ILE A 25 -5.43 -3.18 -15.29
C ILE A 25 -5.98 -1.87 -14.72
N LEU A 26 -5.68 -1.50 -13.47
CA LEU A 26 -6.27 -0.35 -12.80
C LEU A 26 -5.44 0.93 -12.98
N LEU A 27 -4.10 0.83 -13.01
CA LEU A 27 -3.23 1.99 -13.23
C LEU A 27 -3.42 2.63 -14.62
N PRO A 28 -3.44 1.88 -15.74
CA PRO A 28 -3.65 2.42 -17.09
C PRO A 28 -4.96 3.18 -17.30
N PRO A 29 -6.15 2.70 -16.91
CA PRO A 29 -7.40 3.43 -17.07
C PRO A 29 -7.51 4.62 -16.12
N LEU A 30 -6.84 4.62 -14.96
CA LEU A 30 -6.76 5.81 -14.10
C LEU A 30 -5.92 6.91 -14.75
N VAL A 31 -4.79 6.54 -15.35
CA VAL A 31 -3.96 7.46 -16.15
C VAL A 31 -4.72 7.92 -17.39
N TRP A 32 -5.40 7.00 -18.09
CA TRP A 32 -6.25 7.30 -19.25
C TRP A 32 -7.44 8.22 -18.92
N LEU A 33 -8.11 8.03 -17.77
CA LEU A 33 -9.20 8.89 -17.31
C LEU A 33 -8.72 10.28 -16.89
N ALA A 34 -7.53 10.39 -16.31
CA ALA A 34 -6.89 11.68 -16.04
C ALA A 34 -6.52 12.44 -17.34
N ILE A 35 -6.29 11.71 -18.44
CA ILE A 35 -5.92 12.25 -19.76
C ILE A 35 -7.15 12.61 -20.63
N LEU A 36 -8.32 12.00 -20.38
CA LEU A 36 -9.48 12.14 -21.29
C LEU A 36 -10.20 13.51 -21.27
N PHE A 37 -9.85 14.42 -20.36
CA PHE A 37 -10.49 15.74 -20.25
C PHE A 37 -9.53 16.80 -19.65
N PRO A 38 -9.28 17.97 -20.26
CA PRO A 38 -9.07 18.31 -21.67
C PRO A 38 -7.73 19.07 -21.84
N GLU A 39 -6.64 18.39 -22.17
CA GLU A 39 -5.45 18.98 -22.81
C GLU A 39 -5.08 18.01 -23.95
N PRO A 40 -4.88 18.47 -25.20
CA PRO A 40 -4.59 17.58 -26.31
C PRO A 40 -3.14 17.10 -26.21
N LEU A 41 -2.89 16.07 -25.42
CA LEU A 41 -1.60 15.38 -25.41
C LEU A 41 -1.52 14.46 -26.62
N GLU A 42 -0.48 14.64 -27.41
CA GLU A 42 -0.14 13.75 -28.52
C GLU A 42 -0.02 12.30 -28.03
N SER A 43 -0.43 11.34 -28.86
CA SER A 43 -0.35 9.90 -28.56
C SER A 43 1.07 9.41 -28.17
N ASN A 44 2.09 10.23 -28.42
CA ASN A 44 3.49 9.99 -28.06
C ASN A 44 3.76 10.10 -26.54
N ASP A 45 2.99 10.89 -25.79
CA ASP A 45 3.22 11.09 -24.35
C ASP A 45 2.77 9.89 -23.49
N LEU A 46 1.71 9.20 -23.92
CA LEU A 46 1.29 7.94 -23.31
C LEU A 46 2.40 6.90 -23.39
N MET A 47 3.01 6.74 -24.57
CA MET A 47 4.11 5.80 -24.78
C MET A 47 5.35 6.21 -23.97
N GLY A 48 5.60 7.51 -23.80
CA GLY A 48 6.63 8.06 -22.92
C GLY A 48 6.45 7.65 -21.45
N PHE A 49 5.23 7.75 -20.93
CA PHE A 49 4.90 7.34 -19.56
C PHE A 49 5.10 5.84 -19.32
N TYR A 50 4.73 4.97 -20.28
CA TYR A 50 5.01 3.53 -20.19
C TYR A 50 6.49 3.17 -20.33
N ARG A 51 7.28 4.03 -20.99
CA ARG A 51 8.73 3.88 -21.08
C ARG A 51 9.45 4.34 -19.83
N ASP A 52 8.76 5.06 -18.96
CA ASP A 52 9.38 5.64 -17.78
C ASP A 52 9.73 4.55 -16.77
N ALA A 53 11.00 4.53 -16.36
CA ALA A 53 11.54 3.49 -15.49
C ALA A 53 10.87 3.51 -14.10
N TYR A 54 10.41 4.69 -13.67
CA TYR A 54 9.78 4.88 -12.37
C TYR A 54 8.51 4.02 -12.18
N LEU A 55 7.68 3.89 -13.22
CA LEU A 55 6.44 3.11 -13.15
C LEU A 55 6.75 1.61 -12.96
N TRP A 56 7.71 1.08 -13.71
CA TRP A 56 8.10 -0.32 -13.60
C TRP A 56 8.79 -0.63 -12.28
N VAL A 57 9.66 0.27 -11.81
CA VAL A 57 10.29 0.14 -10.49
C VAL A 57 9.22 0.13 -9.40
N PHE A 58 8.25 1.04 -9.45
CA PHE A 58 7.12 1.07 -8.51
C PHE A 58 6.34 -0.26 -8.53
N MET A 59 6.00 -0.77 -9.71
CA MET A 59 5.28 -2.05 -9.85
C MET A 59 6.06 -3.23 -9.26
N VAL A 60 7.36 -3.32 -9.55
CA VAL A 60 8.24 -4.38 -9.00
C VAL A 60 8.28 -4.30 -7.47
N VAL A 61 8.43 -3.09 -6.93
CA VAL A 61 8.44 -2.86 -5.47
C VAL A 61 7.12 -3.28 -4.83
N MET A 62 5.98 -2.94 -5.45
CA MET A 62 4.64 -3.33 -4.99
C MET A 62 4.46 -4.85 -4.97
N VAL A 63 4.92 -5.55 -6.02
CA VAL A 63 4.89 -7.02 -6.08
C VAL A 63 5.78 -7.66 -5.02
N ILE A 64 6.98 -7.14 -4.79
CA ILE A 64 7.90 -7.63 -3.76
C ILE A 64 7.29 -7.42 -2.36
N ALA A 65 6.71 -6.24 -2.11
CA ALA A 65 6.03 -5.92 -0.87
C ALA A 65 4.87 -6.90 -0.62
N GLN A 66 4.01 -7.12 -1.62
CA GLN A 66 2.91 -8.07 -1.52
C GLN A 66 3.38 -9.50 -1.26
N TYR A 67 4.38 -9.97 -2.02
CA TYR A 67 4.95 -11.29 -1.83
C TYR A 67 5.54 -11.45 -0.42
N SER A 68 6.21 -10.42 0.11
CA SER A 68 6.73 -10.43 1.48
C SER A 68 5.62 -10.55 2.53
N LEU A 69 4.48 -9.88 2.33
CA LEU A 69 3.33 -9.92 3.24
C LEU A 69 2.65 -11.30 3.26
N THR A 70 2.60 -12.01 2.14
CA THR A 70 2.07 -13.40 2.11
C THR A 70 2.92 -14.39 2.90
N ARG A 71 4.15 -14.02 3.28
CA ARG A 71 5.00 -14.87 4.13
C ARG A 71 4.65 -14.78 5.61
N ILE A 72 3.78 -13.85 6.02
CA ILE A 72 3.28 -13.77 7.39
C ILE A 72 2.51 -15.07 7.71
N PRO A 73 2.76 -15.74 8.83
CA PRO A 73 1.83 -16.75 9.30
C PRO A 73 0.67 -16.05 10.03
N LEU A 74 -0.46 -15.77 9.38
CA LEU A 74 -1.67 -15.40 10.13
C LEU A 74 -2.16 -16.62 10.90
N MET A 75 -2.30 -16.43 12.20
CA MET A 75 -2.79 -17.42 13.14
C MET A 75 -4.19 -17.88 12.72
N GLU A 76 -4.42 -19.19 12.77
CA GLU A 76 -5.79 -19.70 12.82
C GLU A 76 -6.33 -19.41 14.21
N ALA A 77 -7.52 -18.82 14.29
CA ALA A 77 -8.27 -18.72 15.53
C ALA A 77 -8.38 -20.12 16.17
N GLY A 78 -7.60 -20.39 17.21
CA GLY A 78 -7.68 -21.61 18.03
C GLY A 78 -6.42 -22.46 18.22
N ARG A 79 -5.25 -22.17 17.62
CA ARG A 79 -4.02 -22.98 17.86
C ARG A 79 -2.99 -22.28 18.74
N ARG A 80 -2.39 -23.05 19.66
CA ARG A 80 -1.29 -22.62 20.56
C ARG A 80 -0.10 -22.03 19.78
N PRO A 81 0.59 -21.04 20.34
CA PRO A 81 1.63 -20.27 19.66
C PRO A 81 2.82 -21.16 19.26
N GLN A 82 3.12 -21.26 17.97
CA GLN A 82 4.39 -21.80 17.49
C GLN A 82 5.26 -20.67 16.93
N GLN A 83 6.30 -20.37 17.68
CA GLN A 83 7.10 -19.15 17.70
C GLN A 83 8.31 -19.16 16.74
N ARG A 84 8.16 -19.56 15.46
CA ARG A 84 9.37 -19.77 14.62
C ARG A 84 9.29 -19.33 13.16
N ARG A 85 8.84 -18.11 12.86
CA ARG A 85 9.21 -17.51 11.57
C ARG A 85 9.46 -16.01 11.66
N SER A 86 10.59 -15.59 11.10
CA SER A 86 11.05 -14.20 11.05
C SER A 86 9.99 -13.27 10.44
N ILE A 87 9.50 -12.34 11.27
CA ILE A 87 8.56 -11.26 10.90
C ILE A 87 9.27 -10.04 10.30
N TRP A 88 10.60 -10.05 10.23
CA TRP A 88 11.41 -8.91 9.79
C TRP A 88 11.09 -8.47 8.35
N TRP A 89 10.88 -9.42 7.43
CA TRP A 89 10.55 -9.11 6.04
C TRP A 89 9.23 -8.33 5.89
N PRO A 90 8.11 -8.79 6.48
CA PRO A 90 6.87 -8.02 6.49
C PRO A 90 6.99 -6.67 7.18
N THR A 91 7.75 -6.57 8.27
CA THR A 91 7.95 -5.30 8.99
C THR A 91 8.68 -4.27 8.13
N ILE A 92 9.73 -4.68 7.41
CA ILE A 92 10.46 -3.82 6.49
C ILE A 92 9.56 -3.36 5.34
N ALA A 93 8.79 -4.28 4.76
CA ALA A 93 7.84 -3.97 3.69
C ALA A 93 6.75 -3.00 4.16
N ALA A 94 6.18 -3.21 5.36
CA ALA A 94 5.19 -2.32 5.94
C ALA A 94 5.76 -0.91 6.19
N GLY A 95 6.98 -0.82 6.72
CA GLY A 95 7.66 0.47 6.91
C GLY A 95 7.93 1.19 5.59
N PHE A 96 8.30 0.45 4.55
CA PHE A 96 8.49 1.01 3.20
C PHE A 96 7.17 1.58 2.64
N LEU A 97 6.09 0.80 2.68
CA LEU A 97 4.76 1.24 2.21
C LEU A 97 4.25 2.45 3.01
N PHE A 98 4.49 2.47 4.32
CA PHE A 98 4.14 3.62 5.16
C PHE A 98 4.90 4.88 4.75
N GLY A 99 6.23 4.79 4.57
CA GLY A 99 7.03 5.91 4.08
C GLY A 99 6.53 6.41 2.73
N LEU A 100 6.17 5.49 1.82
CA LEU A 100 5.65 5.83 0.50
C LEU A 100 4.31 6.58 0.58
N LEU A 101 3.42 6.22 1.50
CA LEU A 101 2.19 6.99 1.72
C LEU A 101 2.47 8.39 2.26
N VAL A 102 3.41 8.53 3.19
CA VAL A 102 3.77 9.80 3.80
C VAL A 102 4.37 10.76 2.76
N ILE A 103 5.28 10.29 1.90
CA ILE A 103 5.88 11.15 0.87
C ILE A 103 4.84 11.61 -0.16
N CYS A 104 3.97 10.71 -0.60
CA CYS A 104 2.85 11.02 -1.49
C CYS A 104 1.88 12.03 -0.86
N ALA A 105 1.57 11.89 0.43
CA ALA A 105 0.72 12.85 1.14
C ALA A 105 1.37 14.23 1.24
N ILE A 106 2.68 14.30 1.48
CA ILE A 106 3.44 15.56 1.48
C ILE A 106 3.41 16.20 0.09
N TRP A 107 3.64 15.43 -0.97
CA TRP A 107 3.57 15.95 -2.34
C TRP A 107 2.20 16.51 -2.69
N ALA A 108 1.11 15.81 -2.33
CA ALA A 108 -0.25 16.32 -2.51
C ALA A 108 -0.50 17.61 -1.70
N LEU A 109 0.04 17.72 -0.49
CA LEU A 109 -0.06 18.94 0.33
C LEU A 109 0.77 20.10 -0.22
N VAL A 110 1.96 19.84 -0.74
CA VAL A 110 2.82 20.86 -1.36
C VAL A 110 2.15 21.43 -2.60
N GLU A 111 1.61 20.56 -3.46
CA GLU A 111 0.81 21.00 -4.61
C GLU A 111 -0.44 21.77 -4.16
N PHE A 112 -1.03 21.39 -3.03
CA PHE A 112 -2.18 22.10 -2.48
C PHE A 112 -1.85 23.53 -2.03
N ILE A 113 -0.64 23.77 -1.49
CA ILE A 113 -0.25 25.04 -0.86
C ILE A 113 0.52 25.96 -1.82
N PHE A 114 1.43 25.43 -2.64
CA PHE A 114 2.47 26.22 -3.32
C PHE A 114 2.28 26.43 -4.82
N ASN A 115 1.28 25.82 -5.45
CA ASN A 115 0.80 26.13 -6.81
C ASN A 115 1.92 26.50 -7.85
N ASP A 116 2.62 25.48 -8.34
CA ASP A 116 3.63 25.46 -9.42
C ASP A 116 5.10 25.85 -9.14
N ASP A 117 5.46 26.36 -7.97
CA ASP A 117 6.86 26.66 -7.60
C ASP A 117 7.45 25.62 -6.61
N TYR A 118 8.04 24.51 -7.10
CA TYR A 118 8.38 23.35 -6.24
C TYR A 118 9.84 22.86 -6.21
N ASP A 119 10.79 23.54 -6.85
CA ASP A 119 12.11 22.94 -7.17
C ASP A 119 12.94 22.36 -6.00
N PRO A 120 12.93 22.89 -4.75
CA PRO A 120 13.72 22.30 -3.67
C PRO A 120 13.02 21.20 -2.84
N PHE A 121 11.75 20.87 -3.10
CA PHE A 121 10.96 20.01 -2.19
C PHE A 121 11.16 18.50 -2.38
N TYR A 122 11.67 18.04 -3.51
CA TYR A 122 11.85 16.60 -3.79
C TYR A 122 12.89 15.94 -2.86
N TRP A 123 14.02 16.59 -2.61
CA TRP A 123 15.05 16.08 -1.72
C TRP A 123 14.60 16.06 -0.27
N LEU A 124 13.85 17.08 0.16
CA LEU A 124 13.31 17.15 1.53
C LEU A 124 12.29 16.03 1.78
N ALA A 125 11.44 15.75 0.79
CA ALA A 125 10.49 14.66 0.81
C ALA A 125 11.19 13.28 0.91
N LEU A 126 12.30 13.09 0.18
CA LEU A 126 13.11 11.86 0.22
C LEU A 126 13.81 11.68 1.58
N VAL A 127 14.37 12.74 2.15
CA VAL A 127 14.95 12.70 3.50
C VAL A 127 13.88 12.34 4.53
N PHE A 128 12.70 12.93 4.44
CA PHE A 128 11.58 12.62 5.32
C PHE A 128 11.11 11.17 5.19
N PHE A 129 11.04 10.65 3.96
CA PHE A 129 10.77 9.24 3.68
C PHE A 129 11.78 8.32 4.40
N LEU A 130 13.07 8.59 4.26
CA LEU A 130 14.13 7.79 4.89
C LEU A 130 14.03 7.87 6.43
N LEU A 131 13.73 9.04 6.99
CA LEU A 131 13.54 9.21 8.43
C LEU A 131 12.33 8.46 8.95
N CYS A 132 11.18 8.53 8.26
CA CYS A 132 9.99 7.78 8.62
C CYS A 132 10.23 6.26 8.52
N TRP A 133 10.90 5.82 7.46
CA TRP A 133 11.26 4.43 7.26
C TRP A 133 12.21 3.91 8.35
N LEU A 134 13.25 4.67 8.66
CA LEU A 134 14.23 4.33 9.68
C LEU A 134 13.62 4.37 11.08
N GLY A 135 12.79 5.37 11.38
CA GLY A 135 12.03 5.45 12.63
C GLY A 135 11.11 4.23 12.82
N TRP A 136 10.43 3.80 11.76
CA TRP A 136 9.61 2.59 11.77
C TRP A 136 10.45 1.32 12.00
N ALA A 137 11.56 1.17 11.28
CA ALA A 137 12.46 0.03 11.43
C ALA A 137 13.06 -0.05 12.84
N LEU A 138 13.43 1.09 13.43
CA LEU A 138 13.95 1.14 14.80
C LEU A 138 12.88 0.85 15.85
N TYR A 139 11.65 1.34 15.66
CA TYR A 139 10.54 1.10 16.58
C TYR A 139 10.23 -0.39 16.70
N PHE A 140 10.13 -1.10 15.58
CA PHE A 140 9.89 -2.55 15.57
C PHE A 140 11.16 -3.39 15.83
N GLY A 141 12.34 -2.88 15.50
CA GLY A 141 13.61 -3.54 15.81
C GLY A 141 13.94 -3.56 17.30
N ARG A 142 13.32 -2.66 18.09
CA ARG A 142 13.46 -2.60 19.56
C ARG A 142 12.30 -3.25 20.33
N SER A 143 11.25 -3.70 19.65
CA SER A 143 10.10 -4.32 20.31
C SER A 143 10.37 -5.82 20.56
N ASP A 144 10.85 -6.17 21.75
CA ASP A 144 11.39 -7.50 22.04
C ASP A 144 10.44 -8.48 22.77
N GLY A 145 9.21 -8.10 23.12
CA GLY A 145 8.48 -8.85 24.16
C GLY A 145 7.13 -9.47 23.79
N ASP A 146 6.19 -8.68 23.28
CA ASP A 146 4.81 -9.14 23.21
C ASP A 146 4.07 -8.52 22.01
N VAL A 147 3.96 -9.32 20.95
CA VAL A 147 3.24 -8.96 19.74
C VAL A 147 1.77 -8.66 20.05
N PHE A 148 1.17 -9.31 21.04
CA PHE A 148 -0.24 -9.11 21.38
C PHE A 148 -0.47 -7.76 22.06
N ALA A 149 0.40 -7.39 23.00
CA ALA A 149 0.36 -6.07 23.62
C ALA A 149 0.57 -4.95 22.58
N LEU A 150 1.38 -5.19 21.55
CA LEU A 150 1.56 -4.25 20.45
C LEU A 150 0.31 -4.12 19.57
N VAL A 151 -0.32 -5.24 19.23
CA VAL A 151 -1.54 -5.28 18.42
C VAL A 151 -2.71 -4.59 19.12
N GLU A 152 -2.87 -4.78 20.44
CA GLU A 152 -3.95 -4.12 21.19
C GLU A 152 -3.77 -2.60 21.23
N LYS A 153 -2.53 -2.11 21.39
CA LYS A 153 -2.22 -0.68 21.28
C LYS A 153 -2.49 -0.14 19.88
N GLN A 154 -2.12 -0.90 18.85
CA GLN A 154 -2.37 -0.53 17.45
C GLN A 154 -3.87 -0.43 17.14
N ARG A 155 -4.70 -1.34 17.67
CA ARG A 155 -6.16 -1.28 17.51
C ARG A 155 -6.75 0.01 18.04
N GLY A 156 -6.30 0.47 19.21
CA GLY A 156 -6.70 1.76 19.78
C GLY A 156 -6.29 2.95 18.92
N LEU A 157 -5.08 2.90 18.34
CA LEU A 157 -4.59 3.92 17.41
C LEU A 157 -5.35 3.91 16.08
N LEU A 158 -5.70 2.74 15.54
CA LEU A 158 -6.50 2.62 14.31
C LEU A 158 -7.91 3.20 14.49
N LEU A 159 -8.55 2.96 15.63
CA LEU A 159 -9.85 3.56 15.93
C LEU A 159 -9.76 5.09 16.03
N LYS A 160 -8.75 5.60 16.74
CA LYS A 160 -8.50 7.05 16.80
C LYS A 160 -8.19 7.64 15.42
N GLY A 161 -7.43 6.91 14.60
CA GLY A 161 -7.07 7.29 13.24
C GLY A 161 -8.28 7.35 12.31
N SER A 162 -9.18 6.38 12.35
CA SER A 162 -10.40 6.38 11.54
C SER A 162 -11.36 7.52 11.90
N ILE A 163 -11.46 7.87 13.19
CA ILE A 163 -12.22 9.05 13.62
C ILE A 163 -11.57 10.33 13.10
N LEU A 164 -10.23 10.43 13.17
CA LEU A 164 -9.47 11.57 12.65
C LEU A 164 -9.60 11.69 11.13
N GLU A 165 -9.58 10.57 10.40
CA GLU A 165 -9.79 10.52 8.96
C GLU A 165 -11.18 11.05 8.59
N LEU A 166 -12.23 10.60 9.30
CA LEU A 166 -13.59 11.09 9.09
C LEU A 166 -13.69 12.60 9.35
N LEU A 167 -12.99 13.09 10.38
CA LEU A 167 -12.95 14.51 10.73
C LEU A 167 -12.24 15.36 9.67
N ILE A 168 -11.13 14.86 9.11
CA ILE A 168 -10.34 15.55 8.07
C ILE A 168 -11.00 15.43 6.69
N ALA A 169 -11.75 14.37 6.42
CA ALA A 169 -12.41 14.15 5.13
C ALA A 169 -13.37 15.29 4.77
N VAL A 170 -14.15 15.79 5.72
CA VAL A 170 -15.14 16.87 5.48
C VAL A 170 -14.50 18.17 4.99
N PRO A 171 -13.54 18.80 5.71
CA PRO A 171 -12.90 20.03 5.22
C PRO A 171 -12.12 19.80 3.93
N THR A 172 -11.52 18.62 3.75
CA THR A 172 -10.82 18.27 2.50
C THR A 172 -11.78 18.22 1.32
N HIS A 173 -12.97 17.62 1.48
CA HIS A 173 -14.01 17.61 0.45
C HIS A 173 -14.52 19.02 0.10
N VAL A 174 -14.67 19.90 1.09
CA VAL A 174 -15.06 21.31 0.85
C VAL A 174 -13.96 22.05 0.09
N ALA A 175 -12.70 21.89 0.49
CA ALA A 175 -11.55 22.52 -0.16
C ALA A 175 -11.42 22.07 -1.63
N VAL A 176 -11.63 20.78 -1.92
CA VAL A 176 -11.59 20.25 -3.29
C VAL A 176 -12.75 20.79 -4.14
N ARG A 177 -13.95 20.96 -3.58
CA ARG A 177 -15.10 21.54 -4.31
C ARG A 177 -14.94 23.01 -4.68
N GLN A 178 -14.07 23.74 -4.01
CA GLN A 178 -13.81 25.15 -4.31
C GLN A 178 -12.74 25.35 -5.39
N ARG A 179 -12.12 24.27 -5.89
CA ARG A 179 -11.10 24.35 -6.94
C ARG A 179 -11.74 24.52 -8.32
N GLY A 180 -11.18 25.44 -9.11
CA GLY A 180 -11.63 25.77 -10.47
C GLY A 180 -11.06 24.87 -11.58
N TYR A 181 -10.32 23.82 -11.21
CA TYR A 181 -9.76 22.82 -12.13
C TYR A 181 -10.41 21.46 -11.90
N CYS A 182 -10.82 20.81 -12.99
CA CYS A 182 -11.64 19.59 -12.98
C CYS A 182 -10.86 18.33 -12.58
N CYS A 183 -9.52 18.39 -12.66
CA CYS A 183 -8.63 17.26 -12.44
C CYS A 183 -7.69 17.53 -11.26
N ALA A 184 -7.39 16.46 -10.50
CA ALA A 184 -6.32 16.49 -9.51
C ALA A 184 -4.99 16.78 -10.22
N GLY A 185 -4.17 17.68 -9.67
CA GLY A 185 -2.83 17.93 -10.18
C GLY A 185 -1.96 16.67 -10.16
N TYR A 186 -0.83 16.71 -10.87
CA TYR A 186 0.02 15.53 -11.07
C TYR A 186 0.48 14.89 -9.74
N LEU A 187 0.82 15.70 -8.73
CA LEU A 187 1.27 15.19 -7.43
C LEU A 187 0.12 14.59 -6.60
N THR A 188 -1.06 15.20 -6.66
CA THR A 188 -2.28 14.69 -6.04
C THR A 188 -2.73 13.39 -6.70
N PHE A 189 -2.62 13.29 -8.02
CA PHE A 189 -2.93 12.07 -8.77
C PHE A 189 -1.97 10.93 -8.40
N THR A 190 -0.66 11.18 -8.39
CA THR A 190 0.33 10.16 -7.97
C THR A 190 0.09 9.72 -6.53
N ALA A 191 -0.31 10.63 -5.64
CA ALA A 191 -0.67 10.29 -4.27
C ALA A 191 -1.92 9.40 -4.15
N LEU A 192 -2.95 9.67 -4.96
CA LEU A 192 -4.15 8.82 -5.01
C LEU A 192 -3.83 7.41 -5.52
N VAL A 193 -3.06 7.31 -6.61
CA VAL A 193 -2.64 6.02 -7.18
C VAL A 193 -1.81 5.23 -6.18
N ALA A 194 -0.87 5.88 -5.49
CA ALA A 194 -0.08 5.26 -4.44
C ALA A 194 -0.96 4.76 -3.29
N GLY A 195 -1.90 5.59 -2.81
CA GLY A 195 -2.85 5.24 -1.75
C GLY A 195 -3.68 4.00 -2.07
N ILE A 196 -4.30 3.98 -3.26
CA ILE A 196 -5.11 2.85 -3.73
C ILE A 196 -4.23 1.59 -3.87
N SER A 197 -3.02 1.73 -4.40
CA SER A 197 -2.09 0.59 -4.57
C SER A 197 -1.73 -0.03 -3.22
N VAL A 198 -1.40 0.78 -2.21
CA VAL A 198 -1.09 0.28 -0.86
C VAL A 198 -2.32 -0.37 -0.22
N MET A 199 -3.50 0.23 -0.38
CA MET A 199 -4.75 -0.35 0.12
C MET A 199 -5.00 -1.75 -0.48
N LEU A 200 -4.84 -1.91 -1.79
CA LEU A 200 -4.98 -3.19 -2.49
C LEU A 200 -3.97 -4.24 -1.99
N ILE A 201 -2.72 -3.83 -1.75
CA ILE A 201 -1.66 -4.72 -1.25
C ILE A 201 -1.98 -5.20 0.17
N CYS A 202 -2.56 -4.36 1.02
CA CYS A 202 -3.00 -4.75 2.37
C CYS A 202 -4.19 -5.74 2.34
N LEU A 203 -5.06 -5.64 1.35
CA LEU A 203 -6.21 -6.54 1.16
C LEU A 203 -5.80 -7.96 0.74
N GLY A 204 -4.79 -8.09 -0.13
CA GLY A 204 -4.41 -9.38 -0.73
C GLY A 204 -4.08 -10.49 0.27
N PRO A 205 -3.13 -10.28 1.20
CA PRO A 205 -2.83 -11.25 2.24
C PRO A 205 -4.08 -11.59 3.06
N SER A 206 -4.85 -10.58 3.47
CA SER A 206 -6.05 -10.74 4.30
C SER A 206 -7.06 -11.72 3.69
N VAL A 207 -7.38 -11.57 2.40
CA VAL A 207 -8.30 -12.49 1.69
C VAL A 207 -7.71 -13.90 1.58
N TYR A 208 -6.42 -14.03 1.26
CA TYR A 208 -5.76 -15.33 1.16
C TYR A 208 -5.85 -16.14 2.46
N TYR A 209 -5.62 -15.51 3.61
CA TYR A 209 -5.71 -16.22 4.89
C TYR A 209 -7.13 -16.60 5.27
N LEU A 210 -8.13 -15.78 4.97
CA LEU A 210 -9.55 -16.12 5.16
C LEU A 210 -9.93 -17.35 4.34
N TYR A 211 -9.52 -17.39 3.07
CA TYR A 211 -9.76 -18.55 2.20
C TYR A 211 -9.06 -19.81 2.72
N ARG A 212 -7.79 -19.69 3.13
CA ARG A 212 -7.02 -20.79 3.70
C ARG A 212 -7.60 -21.32 5.02
N ALA A 213 -8.13 -20.44 5.86
CA ALA A 213 -8.81 -20.83 7.10
C ALA A 213 -10.10 -21.60 6.81
N ARG A 214 -10.90 -21.13 5.85
CA ARG A 214 -12.14 -21.80 5.42
C ARG A 214 -11.88 -23.19 4.82
N TRP A 215 -10.90 -23.31 3.93
CA TRP A 215 -10.55 -24.59 3.30
C TRP A 215 -10.11 -25.66 4.30
N ARG A 216 -9.41 -25.24 5.37
CA ARG A 216 -8.97 -26.15 6.43
C ARG A 216 -10.14 -26.67 7.25
N LYS A 217 -11.15 -25.84 7.54
CA LYS A 217 -12.37 -26.27 8.22
C LYS A 217 -13.12 -27.33 7.41
N LEU A 218 -13.36 -27.06 6.12
CA LEU A 218 -14.05 -28.01 5.23
C LEU A 218 -13.36 -29.38 5.18
N LYS A 219 -12.02 -29.41 5.15
CA LYS A 219 -11.25 -30.66 5.12
C LYS A 219 -11.18 -31.40 6.48
N GLN A 220 -11.62 -30.78 7.57
CA GLN A 220 -11.72 -31.44 8.88
C GLN A 220 -13.10 -32.06 9.11
N ASP A 221 -14.10 -31.62 8.33
CA ASP A 221 -15.48 -32.12 8.39
C ASP A 221 -15.71 -33.31 7.41
N ASP A 222 -14.75 -33.59 6.53
CA ASP A 222 -14.62 -34.79 5.65
C ASP A 222 -13.69 -35.86 6.26
#